data_AF-A0A552WVN3-F1
#
_entry.id   AF-A0A552WVN3-F1
#
_cell.length_a   1.000
_cell.length_b   1.000
_cell.length_c   1.000
_cell.angle_alpha   90.00
_cell.angle_beta   90.00
_cell.angle_gamma   90.00
#
_symmetry.space_group_name_H-M   'P 1'
#
loop_
_entity.id
_entity.type
_entity.pdbx_description
1 polymer ?
#
loop_
_entity_poly.entity_id
_entity_poly.type
_entity_poly.pdbx_seq_one_letter_code
_entity_poly.pdbx_strand_id
1 'polypeptide(L)'
;MVVETDGGSRGNPGHAGYGAVVREAGTGRVLAEWAGYLGIASNNVAEYTAVVNGLQAAAELDPGATVEVRADSKLVVEQMSGRWKIKHADLRALAEQARAAFDPARVHYTWVPREQNTAADALANAVMDSHGQIRRSHDRPTAALRAVPGEVGIPWDVPAPASVRGPAHDARPTADGAPATAAGAQVVAGNAQATEELVAARTNAPRMSGTPLPRLGGEPATVVLVRHGVTELTETGRYSGGDTPGPALSAQGRAQAARAAMLVGRVGVDVWTDVPVPTAVVASPMVRAQETGAAVARSLGLPVVSDDRFGECRFGQWDGLTVPEIEAGWPGQVLDWATTADVRPPGGESLRDVGARVARGLRAVAERHQGATVVLAAHTVVIRAAVGLVGRLAPGHWSAVRIPPASLTIVRVWPRPDVDGGLVGDLTVVGCPSELVA
;
A
#
# COMPACT_ATOMS: atom_id res chain seq x y z
N MET A 1 25.31 0.09 23.48
CA MET A 1 24.55 -1.02 22.87
C MET A 1 24.81 -1.05 21.38
N VAL A 2 24.67 -2.21 20.76
CA VAL A 2 24.67 -2.34 19.29
C VAL A 2 23.24 -2.64 18.87
N VAL A 3 22.75 -1.95 17.85
CA VAL A 3 21.41 -2.16 17.27
C VAL A 3 21.59 -2.56 15.82
N GLU A 4 21.38 -3.83 15.51
CA GLU A 4 21.42 -4.36 14.15
C GLU A 4 20.03 -4.18 13.53
N THR A 5 19.94 -3.55 12.36
CA THR A 5 18.67 -3.24 11.70
C THR A 5 18.68 -3.68 10.26
N ASP A 6 17.57 -4.23 9.79
CA ASP A 6 17.33 -4.52 8.39
C ASP A 6 15.87 -4.26 8.04
N GLY A 7 15.62 -3.88 6.79
CA GLY A 7 14.29 -3.69 6.25
C GLY A 7 14.19 -4.27 4.85
N GLY A 8 13.25 -5.20 4.66
CA GLY A 8 13.00 -5.83 3.39
C GLY A 8 11.67 -5.40 2.78
N SER A 9 11.55 -5.53 1.47
CA SER A 9 10.29 -5.41 0.75
C SER A 9 10.18 -6.41 -0.41
N ARG A 10 9.15 -7.25 -0.41
CA ARG A 10 8.90 -8.29 -1.42
C ARG A 10 8.19 -7.70 -2.64
N GLY A 11 9.01 -7.33 -3.62
CA GLY A 11 8.64 -6.34 -4.65
C GLY A 11 8.81 -4.95 -4.04
N ASN A 12 9.50 -4.00 -4.67
CA ASN A 12 9.84 -2.72 -4.05
C ASN A 12 9.11 -1.56 -4.78
N PRO A 13 8.00 -1.02 -4.26
CA PRO A 13 7.34 -1.34 -2.98
C PRO A 13 6.49 -2.61 -3.03
N GLY A 14 6.28 -3.22 -1.86
CA GLY A 14 5.63 -4.53 -1.69
C GLY A 14 5.60 -4.93 -0.22
N HIS A 15 5.26 -6.18 0.08
CA HIS A 15 5.14 -6.68 1.46
C HIS A 15 6.45 -6.45 2.19
N ALA A 16 6.43 -5.49 3.10
CA ALA A 16 7.61 -4.98 3.75
C ALA A 16 7.58 -5.33 5.23
N GLY A 17 8.77 -5.52 5.78
CA GLY A 17 8.96 -5.78 7.19
C GLY A 17 10.27 -5.21 7.62
N TYR A 18 10.34 -4.81 8.89
CA TYR A 18 11.59 -4.46 9.53
C TYR A 18 11.97 -5.51 10.55
N GLY A 19 13.27 -5.63 10.80
CA GLY A 19 13.85 -6.37 11.90
C GLY A 19 14.89 -5.50 12.61
N ALA A 20 14.89 -5.54 13.94
CA ALA A 20 15.85 -4.85 14.78
C ALA A 20 16.26 -5.76 15.96
N VAL A 21 17.56 -5.92 16.17
CA VAL A 21 18.14 -6.68 17.27
C VAL A 21 19.01 -5.77 18.11
N VAL A 22 18.69 -5.61 19.39
CA VAL A 22 19.50 -4.85 20.34
C VAL A 22 20.43 -5.82 21.08
N ARG A 23 21.74 -5.54 21.07
CA ARG A 23 22.79 -6.32 21.72
C ARG A 23 23.60 -5.50 22.70
N GLU A 24 24.14 -6.18 23.70
CA GLU A 24 25.15 -5.64 24.60
C GLU A 24 26.51 -5.55 23.89
N ALA A 25 27.12 -4.37 23.83
CA ALA A 25 28.29 -4.09 22.99
C ALA A 25 29.55 -4.88 23.37
N GLY A 26 29.68 -5.32 24.62
CA GLY A 26 30.85 -6.08 25.10
C GLY A 26 30.71 -7.60 24.94
N THR A 27 29.50 -8.14 25.11
CA THR A 27 29.27 -9.60 25.14
C THR A 27 28.58 -10.13 23.88
N GLY A 28 27.98 -9.25 23.07
CA GLY A 28 27.15 -9.62 21.91
C GLY A 28 25.80 -10.24 22.28
N ARG A 29 25.47 -10.33 23.58
CA ARG A 29 24.22 -10.91 24.06
C ARG A 29 23.02 -10.10 23.57
N VAL A 30 22.01 -10.80 23.03
CA VAL A 30 20.73 -10.18 22.62
C VAL A 30 19.98 -9.70 23.86
N LEU A 31 19.51 -8.46 23.81
CA LEU A 31 18.73 -7.77 24.83
C LEU A 31 17.26 -7.64 24.40
N ALA A 32 17.02 -7.35 23.13
CA ALA A 32 15.69 -7.23 22.57
C ALA A 32 15.67 -7.58 21.07
N GLU A 33 14.54 -8.09 20.59
CA GLU A 33 14.27 -8.36 19.18
C GLU A 33 12.90 -7.78 18.82
N TRP A 34 12.90 -6.81 17.92
CA TRP A 34 11.69 -6.13 17.46
C TRP A 34 11.58 -6.28 15.96
N ALA A 35 10.44 -6.74 15.49
CA ALA A 35 10.17 -6.84 14.07
C ALA A 35 8.69 -6.58 13.83
N GLY A 36 8.34 -6.01 12.70
CA GLY A 36 6.96 -5.75 12.36
C GLY A 36 6.73 -5.75 10.87
N TYR A 37 5.63 -6.37 10.48
CA TYR A 37 5.10 -6.24 9.13
C TYR A 37 4.56 -4.82 8.92
N LEU A 38 5.02 -4.16 7.87
CA LEU A 38 4.74 -2.76 7.57
C LEU A 38 3.63 -2.58 6.52
N GLY A 39 3.02 -3.66 6.07
CA GLY A 39 2.15 -3.59 4.91
C GLY A 39 2.97 -3.43 3.63
N ILE A 40 2.47 -2.62 2.70
CA ILE A 40 3.16 -2.30 1.45
C ILE A 40 4.03 -1.07 1.65
N ALA A 41 5.34 -1.25 1.64
CA ALA A 41 6.30 -0.15 1.75
C ALA A 41 7.50 -0.37 0.83
N SER A 42 8.26 0.68 0.53
CA SER A 42 9.53 0.54 -0.18
C SER A 42 10.60 -0.06 0.72
N ASN A 43 11.62 -0.66 0.12
CA ASN A 43 12.78 -1.16 0.86
C ASN A 43 13.37 -0.06 1.75
N ASN A 44 13.54 1.15 1.21
CA ASN A 44 14.09 2.27 1.98
C ASN A 44 13.18 2.70 3.15
N VAL A 45 11.86 2.61 2.99
CA VAL A 45 10.93 2.89 4.11
C VAL A 45 11.05 1.80 5.18
N ALA A 46 11.16 0.53 4.78
CA ALA A 46 11.35 -0.58 5.71
C ALA A 46 12.65 -0.43 6.52
N GLU A 47 13.75 -0.09 5.84
CA GLU A 47 15.07 0.10 6.42
C GLU A 47 15.10 1.27 7.41
N TYR A 48 14.51 2.41 7.03
CA TYR A 48 14.37 3.56 7.93
C TYR A 48 13.49 3.23 9.14
N THR A 49 12.42 2.47 8.93
CA THR A 49 11.52 2.03 10.00
C THR A 49 12.22 1.06 10.96
N ALA A 50 13.13 0.22 10.44
CA ALA A 50 14.00 -0.64 11.25
C ALA A 50 14.88 0.18 12.20
N VAL A 51 15.48 1.27 11.70
CA VAL A 51 16.26 2.21 12.51
C VAL A 51 15.41 2.87 13.59
N VAL A 52 14.22 3.39 13.27
CA VAL A 52 13.32 4.01 14.25
C VAL A 52 13.00 3.03 15.38
N ASN A 53 12.56 1.82 15.04
CA ASN A 53 12.13 0.83 16.02
C ASN A 53 13.31 0.25 16.82
N GLY A 54 14.47 0.06 16.20
CA GLY A 54 15.68 -0.37 16.91
C GLY A 54 16.14 0.65 17.94
N LEU A 55 16.05 1.95 17.63
CA LEU A 55 16.35 3.02 18.57
C LEU A 55 15.33 3.13 19.70
N GLN A 56 14.03 2.94 19.41
CA GLN A 56 12.99 2.85 20.44
C GLN A 56 13.22 1.66 21.38
N ALA A 57 13.57 0.49 20.84
CA ALA A 57 13.91 -0.68 21.64
C ALA A 57 15.12 -0.44 22.54
N ALA A 58 16.14 0.26 22.05
CA ALA A 58 17.29 0.67 22.85
C ALA A 58 16.89 1.68 23.95
N ALA A 59 16.03 2.66 23.63
CA ALA A 59 15.55 3.64 24.60
C ALA A 59 14.75 3.00 25.74
N GLU A 60 13.96 1.95 25.45
CA GLU A 60 13.23 1.19 26.47
C GLU A 60 14.16 0.41 27.41
N LEU A 61 15.34 0.01 26.93
CA LEU A 61 16.33 -0.73 27.73
C LEU A 61 17.22 0.19 28.57
N ASP A 62 17.76 1.24 27.97
CA ASP A 62 18.61 2.23 28.62
C ASP A 62 18.67 3.51 27.75
N PRO A 63 17.88 4.55 28.07
CA PRO A 63 17.87 5.80 27.31
C PRO A 63 19.18 6.61 27.46
N GLY A 64 20.05 6.25 28.41
CA GLY A 64 21.35 6.90 28.64
C GLY A 64 22.53 6.25 27.90
N ALA A 65 22.34 5.09 27.29
CA ALA A 65 23.43 4.36 26.64
C ALA A 65 23.96 5.05 25.37
N THR A 66 25.24 4.83 25.03
CA THR A 66 25.72 5.07 23.66
C THR A 66 25.28 3.91 22.76
N VAL A 67 24.73 4.22 21.58
CA VAL A 67 24.17 3.24 20.65
C VAL A 67 24.95 3.27 19.32
N GLU A 68 25.40 2.09 18.87
CA GLU A 68 25.89 1.89 17.51
C GLU A 68 24.81 1.19 16.70
N VAL A 69 24.22 1.86 15.72
CA VAL A 69 23.31 1.27 14.74
C VAL A 69 24.11 0.67 13.59
N ARG A 70 23.94 -0.63 13.34
CA ARG A 70 24.55 -1.37 12.24
C ARG A 70 23.49 -1.74 11.22
N ALA A 71 23.70 -1.34 9.97
CA ALA A 71 22.79 -1.65 8.86
C ALA A 71 23.59 -1.96 7.59
N ASP A 72 23.08 -2.83 6.73
CA ASP A 72 23.67 -3.17 5.44
C ASP A 72 23.19 -2.26 4.28
N SER A 73 22.24 -1.36 4.56
CA SER A 73 21.89 -0.26 3.66
C SER A 73 22.85 0.93 3.78
N LYS A 74 23.81 1.01 2.85
CA LYS A 74 24.76 2.14 2.77
C LYS A 74 24.04 3.49 2.62
N LEU A 75 22.91 3.52 1.92
CA LEU A 75 22.09 4.72 1.78
C LEU A 75 21.62 5.26 3.14
N VAL A 76 21.03 4.38 3.96
CA VAL A 76 20.47 4.73 5.27
C VAL A 76 21.58 5.19 6.21
N VAL A 77 22.70 4.46 6.26
CA VAL A 77 23.85 4.82 7.09
C VAL A 77 24.40 6.20 6.74
N GLU A 78 24.62 6.48 5.46
CA GLU A 78 25.18 7.76 5.01
C GLU A 78 24.21 8.93 5.25
N GLN A 79 22.91 8.71 5.04
CA GLN A 79 21.88 9.72 5.26
C GLN A 79 21.62 10.00 6.74
N MET A 80 21.56 8.96 7.58
CA MET A 80 21.35 9.09 9.03
C MET A 80 22.58 9.70 9.72
N SER A 81 23.78 9.43 9.20
CA SER A 81 25.01 10.10 9.63
C SER A 81 25.09 11.59 9.21
N GLY A 82 24.14 12.08 8.42
CA GLY A 82 24.13 13.45 7.90
C GLY A 82 25.14 13.71 6.77
N ARG A 83 25.84 12.68 6.28
CA ARG A 83 26.80 12.83 5.17
C ARG A 83 26.08 12.99 3.83
N TRP A 84 24.94 12.34 3.65
CA TRP A 84 24.12 12.41 2.44
C TRP A 84 22.77 13.08 2.71
N LYS A 85 22.27 13.87 1.74
CA LYS A 85 20.99 14.56 1.86
C LYS A 85 19.80 13.62 1.67
N ILE A 86 18.79 13.72 2.54
CA ILE A 86 17.51 13.00 2.42
C ILE A 86 16.54 13.82 1.57
N LYS A 87 16.36 13.41 0.31
CA LYS A 87 15.53 14.14 -0.67
C LYS A 87 14.04 13.82 -0.58
N HIS A 88 13.68 12.59 -0.22
CA HIS A 88 12.28 12.16 -0.11
C HIS A 88 11.66 12.61 1.22
N ALA A 89 10.43 13.13 1.19
CA ALA A 89 9.74 13.66 2.36
C ALA A 89 9.47 12.57 3.41
N ASP A 90 9.03 11.40 2.97
CA ASP A 90 8.71 10.28 3.87
C ASP A 90 9.94 9.78 4.63
N LEU A 91 11.09 9.70 3.94
CA LEU A 91 12.36 9.35 4.58
C LEU A 91 12.86 10.44 5.53
N ARG A 92 12.55 11.72 5.26
CA ARG A 92 12.86 12.81 6.22
C ARG A 92 12.04 12.66 7.50
N ALA A 93 10.75 12.36 7.36
CA ALA A 93 9.88 12.14 8.52
C ALA A 93 10.35 10.94 9.37
N LEU A 94 10.74 9.83 8.73
CA LEU A 94 11.31 8.68 9.46
C LEU A 94 12.66 9.00 10.10
N ALA A 95 13.52 9.79 9.45
CA ALA A 95 14.77 10.25 10.04
C ALA A 95 14.53 11.14 11.27
N GLU A 96 13.51 11.99 11.24
CA GLU A 96 13.10 12.82 12.38
C GLU A 96 12.55 11.96 13.52
N GLN A 97 11.73 10.95 13.23
CA GLN A 97 11.27 9.98 14.23
C GLN A 97 12.42 9.23 14.88
N ALA A 98 13.41 8.78 14.10
CA ALA A 98 14.60 8.10 14.63
C ALA A 98 15.41 9.02 15.56
N ARG A 99 15.56 10.30 15.21
CA ARG A 99 16.23 11.31 16.05
C ARG A 99 15.44 11.68 17.30
N ALA A 100 14.12 11.54 17.28
CA ALA A 100 13.27 11.74 18.44
C ALA A 100 13.24 10.50 19.36
N ALA A 101 13.46 9.30 18.80
CA ALA A 101 13.45 8.04 19.53
C ALA A 101 14.65 7.86 20.46
N PHE A 102 15.80 8.47 20.15
CA PHE A 102 17.01 8.38 20.96
C PHE A 102 17.86 9.64 20.79
N ASP A 103 18.58 10.08 21.82
CA ASP A 103 19.48 11.24 21.77
C ASP A 103 20.48 11.11 20.61
N PRO A 104 20.38 11.95 19.55
CA PRO A 104 21.25 11.84 18.37
C PRO A 104 22.74 12.00 18.69
N ALA A 105 23.11 12.67 19.78
CA ALA A 105 24.51 12.82 20.20
C ALA A 105 25.13 11.51 20.69
N ARG A 106 24.31 10.50 20.99
CA ARG A 106 24.71 9.19 21.51
C ARG A 106 24.60 8.07 20.47
N VAL A 107 24.18 8.38 19.25
CA VAL A 107 23.97 7.39 18.18
C VAL A 107 25.06 7.51 17.11
N HIS A 108 25.68 6.39 16.78
CA HIS A 108 26.60 6.26 15.65
C HIS A 108 26.06 5.23 14.65
N TYR A 109 26.20 5.50 13.35
CA TYR A 109 25.73 4.61 12.29
C TYR A 109 26.91 3.99 11.55
N THR A 110 26.95 2.66 11.50
CA THR A 110 28.00 1.87 10.86
C THR A 110 27.40 1.02 9.75
N TRP A 111 27.98 1.07 8.55
CA TRP A 111 27.64 0.13 7.49
C TRP A 111 28.34 -1.21 7.72
N VAL A 112 27.59 -2.30 7.63
CA VAL A 112 28.13 -3.66 7.70
C VAL A 112 27.74 -4.47 6.46
N PRO A 113 28.57 -5.44 6.02
CA PRO A 113 28.16 -6.36 4.96
C PRO A 113 26.92 -7.19 5.35
N ARG A 114 26.10 -7.56 4.36
CA ARG A 114 24.85 -8.30 4.58
C ARG A 114 25.06 -9.64 5.28
N GLU A 115 26.16 -10.31 5.01
CA GLU A 115 26.56 -11.55 5.68
C GLU A 115 26.81 -11.38 7.19
N GLN A 116 26.97 -10.15 7.67
CA GLN A 116 27.13 -9.80 9.08
C GLN A 116 25.83 -9.27 9.73
N ASN A 117 24.75 -9.09 8.96
CA ASN A 117 23.45 -8.56 9.44
C ASN A 117 22.31 -9.60 9.41
N THR A 118 22.65 -10.89 9.47
CA THR A 118 21.70 -11.99 9.23
C THR A 118 20.58 -12.10 10.26
N ALA A 119 20.79 -11.64 11.50
CA ALA A 119 19.77 -11.71 12.55
C ALA A 119 18.61 -10.73 12.32
N ALA A 120 18.93 -9.49 11.93
CA ALA A 120 17.92 -8.49 11.60
C ALA A 120 17.20 -8.85 10.28
N ASP A 121 17.93 -9.35 9.27
CA ASP A 121 17.36 -9.86 8.01
C ASP A 121 16.39 -11.03 8.24
N ALA A 122 16.77 -11.99 9.09
CA ALA A 122 15.89 -13.11 9.43
C ALA A 122 14.59 -12.64 10.11
N LEU A 123 14.68 -11.65 11.00
CA LEU A 123 13.51 -11.06 11.65
C LEU A 123 12.60 -10.33 10.65
N ALA A 124 13.17 -9.50 9.78
CA ALA A 124 12.43 -8.79 8.73
C ALA A 124 11.73 -9.78 7.80
N ASN A 125 12.42 -10.84 7.37
CA ASN A 125 11.85 -11.92 6.55
C ASN A 125 10.73 -12.67 7.27
N ALA A 126 10.91 -13.03 8.54
CA ALA A 126 9.89 -13.76 9.31
C ALA A 126 8.58 -12.97 9.45
N VAL A 127 8.64 -11.65 9.67
CA VAL A 127 7.42 -10.82 9.74
C VAL A 127 6.84 -10.52 8.36
N MET A 128 7.65 -10.48 7.30
CA MET A 128 7.15 -10.44 5.92
C MET A 128 6.46 -11.74 5.49
N ASP A 129 6.86 -12.90 6.04
CA ASP A 129 6.21 -14.19 5.81
C ASP A 129 4.92 -14.35 6.62
N SER A 130 5.00 -14.03 7.91
CA SER A 130 3.87 -14.24 8.85
C SER A 130 2.86 -13.10 8.85
N HIS A 131 3.22 -11.93 8.29
CA HIS A 131 2.50 -10.66 8.45
C HIS A 131 2.26 -10.28 9.93
N GLY A 132 3.12 -10.77 10.83
CA GLY A 132 3.00 -10.60 12.26
C GLY A 132 3.89 -9.49 12.82
N GLN A 133 4.00 -9.49 14.15
CA GLN A 133 4.93 -8.66 14.91
C GLN A 133 5.72 -9.55 15.87
N ILE A 134 6.99 -9.22 16.07
CA ILE A 134 7.84 -9.85 17.06
C ILE A 134 8.26 -8.76 18.04
N ARG A 135 8.02 -8.97 19.32
CA ARG A 135 8.54 -8.13 20.40
C ARG A 135 9.01 -9.03 21.53
N ARG A 136 10.32 -9.26 21.61
CA ARG A 136 10.94 -10.11 22.63
C ARG A 136 11.91 -9.30 23.45
N SER A 137 11.78 -9.38 24.76
CA SER A 137 12.75 -8.87 25.72
C SER A 137 13.51 -10.06 26.30
N HIS A 138 14.83 -9.97 26.32
CA HIS A 138 15.70 -11.01 26.85
C HIS A 138 16.27 -10.52 28.17
N ASP A 139 15.88 -11.18 29.26
CA ASP A 139 16.33 -10.82 30.60
C ASP A 139 17.86 -10.73 30.61
N ARG A 140 18.37 -9.65 31.21
CA ARG A 140 19.73 -9.66 31.74
C ARG A 140 19.78 -10.80 32.75
N PRO A 141 20.72 -11.76 32.66
CA PRO A 141 21.05 -12.55 33.83
C PRO A 141 21.46 -11.53 34.90
N THR A 142 20.60 -11.34 35.90
CA THR A 142 20.94 -10.55 37.08
C THR A 142 22.10 -11.23 37.76
N ALA A 143 23.31 -10.71 37.55
CA ALA A 143 24.42 -10.96 38.44
C ALA A 143 24.08 -10.30 39.79
N ALA A 144 23.62 -11.16 40.70
CA ALA A 144 23.61 -11.02 42.16
C ALA A 144 22.77 -9.90 42.79
N LEU A 145 21.71 -10.35 43.48
CA LEU A 145 21.26 -9.77 44.75
C LEU A 145 22.46 -9.60 45.72
N ARG A 146 22.63 -8.38 46.25
CA ARG A 146 22.86 -8.21 47.69
C ARG A 146 21.54 -7.69 48.28
N ALA A 147 21.01 -8.46 49.23
CA ALA A 147 19.80 -8.24 50.02
C ALA A 147 19.85 -6.91 50.81
N VAL A 148 18.78 -6.34 51.38
CA VAL A 148 17.68 -6.86 52.24
C VAL A 148 16.64 -5.71 52.43
N PRO A 149 15.60 -5.81 53.30
CA PRO A 149 14.39 -6.65 53.40
C PRO A 149 13.14 -5.83 52.94
N GLY A 150 11.98 -6.37 52.58
CA GLY A 150 11.10 -7.28 53.32
C GLY A 150 9.66 -7.00 52.89
N GLU A 151 8.87 -8.07 52.78
CA GLU A 151 7.40 -8.22 52.93
C GLU A 151 6.56 -6.94 53.14
N VAL A 152 5.35 -6.78 52.57
CA VAL A 152 4.16 -7.67 52.59
C VAL A 152 3.24 -7.26 51.42
N GLY A 153 2.29 -8.11 51.00
CA GLY A 153 1.21 -7.84 50.04
C GLY A 153 0.41 -6.55 50.33
N ILE A 154 -0.59 -6.14 49.54
CA ILE A 154 -1.82 -6.85 49.16
C ILE A 154 -2.47 -6.10 47.93
N PRO A 155 -3.73 -6.35 47.54
CA PRO A 155 -4.18 -6.89 46.26
C PRO A 155 -4.64 -5.84 45.22
N TRP A 156 -5.01 -6.35 44.04
CA TRP A 156 -5.59 -5.62 42.93
C TRP A 156 -7.03 -5.18 43.22
N ASP A 157 -7.24 -3.88 43.48
CA ASP A 157 -8.56 -3.25 43.38
C ASP A 157 -8.52 -2.16 42.31
N VAL A 158 -9.07 -2.47 41.14
CA VAL A 158 -9.35 -1.49 40.08
C VAL A 158 -10.77 -0.97 40.29
N PRO A 159 -10.98 0.34 40.51
CA PRO A 159 -12.34 0.87 40.53
C PRO A 159 -12.89 0.89 39.11
N ALA A 160 -14.13 0.38 38.96
CA ALA A 160 -14.90 0.48 37.73
C ALA A 160 -15.16 1.95 37.34
N PRO A 161 -15.22 2.29 36.04
CA PRO A 161 -15.41 3.66 35.60
C PRO A 161 -16.81 4.15 35.94
N ALA A 162 -16.90 5.29 36.66
CA ALA A 162 -18.15 5.95 36.94
C ALA A 162 -18.71 6.59 35.65
N SER A 163 -19.96 6.25 35.34
CA SER A 163 -20.77 6.74 34.23
C SER A 163 -20.79 8.28 34.15
N VAL A 164 -20.38 8.85 33.02
CA VAL A 164 -20.56 10.28 32.72
C VAL A 164 -21.94 10.47 32.09
N ARG A 165 -22.82 11.20 32.79
CA ARG A 165 -24.12 11.66 32.26
C ARG A 165 -23.96 12.97 31.49
N GLY A 166 -24.80 13.14 30.47
CA GLY A 166 -24.87 14.34 29.61
C GLY A 166 -25.36 15.62 30.32
N PRO A 167 -25.35 16.76 29.60
CA PRO A 167 -25.34 18.09 30.20
C PRO A 167 -26.73 18.58 30.62
N ALA A 168 -26.76 19.49 31.59
CA ALA A 168 -27.95 20.29 31.91
C ALA A 168 -27.57 21.78 32.12
N HIS A 169 -28.57 22.60 31.83
CA HIS A 169 -28.58 24.02 31.49
C HIS A 169 -28.54 25.01 32.67
N ASP A 170 -28.22 26.27 32.31
CA ASP A 170 -28.50 27.57 32.98
C ASP A 170 -27.57 27.97 34.16
N ALA A 171 -27.14 29.23 34.35
CA ALA A 171 -27.81 30.50 34.10
C ALA A 171 -26.85 31.70 33.82
N ARG A 172 -27.51 32.82 33.53
CA ARG A 172 -27.15 34.12 32.92
C ARG A 172 -26.29 35.12 33.76
N PRO A 173 -25.92 36.31 33.20
CA PRO A 173 -24.63 36.97 33.41
C PRO A 173 -24.69 38.21 34.31
N THR A 174 -23.52 38.76 34.64
CA THR A 174 -23.36 40.16 35.06
C THR A 174 -22.28 40.86 34.24
N ALA A 175 -22.61 42.08 33.83
CA ALA A 175 -21.79 43.00 33.04
C ALA A 175 -21.04 43.97 33.97
N ASP A 176 -19.82 44.37 33.59
CA ASP A 176 -19.42 45.77 33.39
C ASP A 176 -17.90 45.91 33.20
N GLY A 177 -17.50 46.75 32.24
CA GLY A 177 -16.13 47.25 32.10
C GLY A 177 -15.56 47.22 30.68
N ALA A 178 -15.54 48.39 30.03
CA ALA A 178 -15.10 48.69 28.66
C ALA A 178 -13.70 48.17 28.23
N PRO A 179 -13.41 48.22 26.90
CA PRO A 179 -12.05 48.57 26.48
C PRO A 179 -12.01 49.76 25.52
N ALA A 180 -11.05 50.64 25.80
CA ALA A 180 -10.51 51.61 24.87
C ALA A 180 -9.48 50.95 23.94
N THR A 181 -9.60 51.27 22.65
CA THR A 181 -8.54 51.50 21.64
C THR A 181 -7.35 50.54 21.46
N ALA A 182 -7.22 50.13 20.20
CA ALA A 182 -6.01 50.08 19.37
C ALA A 182 -5.16 48.79 19.31
N ALA A 183 -5.27 48.17 18.12
CA ALA A 183 -4.19 47.62 17.30
C ALA A 183 -3.30 46.51 17.90
N GLY A 184 -3.60 45.28 17.48
CA GLY A 184 -2.66 44.16 17.50
C GLY A 184 -3.31 42.93 16.89
N ALA A 185 -2.90 42.54 15.69
CA ALA A 185 -3.36 41.32 15.04
C ALA A 185 -2.98 40.11 15.90
N GLN A 186 -3.94 39.56 16.65
CA GLN A 186 -3.81 38.25 17.27
C GLN A 186 -4.45 37.22 16.34
N VAL A 187 -3.61 36.29 15.90
CA VAL A 187 -4.02 35.05 15.22
C VAL A 187 -4.93 34.29 16.19
N VAL A 188 -6.22 34.27 15.88
CA VAL A 188 -7.19 33.41 16.57
C VAL A 188 -6.76 31.97 16.32
N ALA A 189 -6.47 31.23 17.39
CA ALA A 189 -6.33 29.78 17.36
C ALA A 189 -7.69 29.19 16.95
N GLY A 190 -7.89 29.07 15.64
CA GLY A 190 -9.05 28.47 15.02
C GLY A 190 -9.06 26.97 15.29
N ASN A 191 -10.19 26.51 15.80
CA ASN A 191 -10.55 25.13 16.10
C ASN A 191 -10.07 24.15 15.00
N ALA A 192 -9.17 23.22 15.32
CA ALA A 192 -8.60 22.27 14.35
C ALA A 192 -9.68 21.47 13.60
N GLN A 193 -10.82 21.19 14.24
CA GLN A 193 -11.99 20.55 13.64
C GLN A 193 -12.65 21.37 12.52
N ALA A 194 -12.67 22.70 12.63
CA ALA A 194 -13.23 23.57 11.60
C ALA A 194 -12.40 23.51 10.29
N THR A 195 -11.10 23.23 10.40
CA THR A 195 -10.20 23.07 9.25
C THR A 195 -10.46 21.78 8.48
N GLU A 196 -10.70 20.66 9.18
CA GLU A 196 -11.02 19.38 8.54
C GLU A 196 -12.39 19.40 7.85
N GLU A 197 -13.41 20.01 8.48
CA GLU A 197 -14.73 20.23 7.87
C GLU A 197 -14.66 21.14 6.64
N LEU A 198 -13.86 22.22 6.68
CA LEU A 198 -13.64 23.09 5.52
C LEU A 198 -12.84 22.42 4.39
N VAL A 199 -11.91 21.52 4.71
CA VAL A 199 -11.15 20.73 3.72
C VAL A 199 -12.03 19.64 3.11
N ALA A 200 -12.83 18.93 3.91
CA ALA A 200 -13.83 17.98 3.43
C ALA A 200 -14.87 18.67 2.53
N ALA A 201 -15.36 19.85 2.91
CA ALA A 201 -16.25 20.68 2.11
C ALA A 201 -15.62 21.16 0.79
N ARG A 202 -14.30 21.12 0.63
CA ARG A 202 -13.55 21.49 -0.59
C ARG A 202 -13.09 20.29 -1.42
N THR A 203 -13.60 19.10 -1.11
CA THR A 203 -13.45 17.90 -1.93
C THR A 203 -14.80 17.45 -2.44
N ASN A 204 -14.84 16.67 -3.52
CA ASN A 204 -16.06 16.00 -3.96
C ASN A 204 -15.99 14.47 -3.86
N ALA A 205 -14.79 13.92 -3.67
CA ALA A 205 -14.59 12.52 -3.31
C ALA A 205 -13.66 12.42 -2.07
N PRO A 206 -14.21 12.60 -0.85
CA PRO A 206 -13.45 12.40 0.38
C PRO A 206 -12.85 10.98 0.41
N ARG A 207 -11.74 10.83 1.13
CA ARG A 207 -11.07 9.54 1.35
C ARG A 207 -10.65 9.44 2.80
N MET A 208 -10.68 8.23 3.36
CA MET A 208 -10.33 8.03 4.77
C MET A 208 -8.84 8.28 5.06
N SER A 209 -7.96 8.23 4.06
CA SER A 209 -6.53 8.45 4.25
C SER A 209 -5.88 9.14 3.04
N GLY A 210 -4.83 9.92 3.32
CA GLY A 210 -3.94 10.63 2.39
C GLY A 210 -4.43 12.01 1.92
N THR A 211 -3.58 12.75 1.18
CA THR A 211 -3.85 14.11 0.68
C THR A 211 -5.19 14.23 -0.05
N PRO A 212 -6.17 14.98 0.46
CA PRO A 212 -7.42 15.24 -0.23
C PRO A 212 -7.13 15.92 -1.58
N LEU A 213 -7.66 15.36 -2.67
CA LEU A 213 -7.61 16.06 -3.96
C LEU A 213 -8.57 17.26 -3.89
N PRO A 214 -8.21 18.42 -4.47
CA PRO A 214 -9.15 19.54 -4.58
C PRO A 214 -10.39 19.08 -5.35
N ARG A 215 -11.49 19.83 -5.30
CA ARG A 215 -12.61 19.59 -6.22
C ARG A 215 -12.11 19.63 -7.66
N LEU A 216 -12.08 18.46 -8.27
CA LEU A 216 -11.85 18.29 -9.69
C LEU A 216 -13.23 18.29 -10.37
N GLY A 217 -13.30 18.72 -11.63
CA GLY A 217 -14.60 18.90 -12.27
C GLY A 217 -15.37 17.58 -12.42
N GLY A 218 -16.60 17.55 -11.89
CA GLY A 218 -17.47 16.36 -11.88
C GLY A 218 -17.10 15.36 -10.78
N GLU A 219 -18.01 14.43 -10.47
CA GLU A 219 -17.75 13.37 -9.50
C GLU A 219 -16.94 12.24 -10.15
N PRO A 220 -15.96 11.63 -9.47
CA PRO A 220 -15.25 10.48 -10.03
C PRO A 220 -16.16 9.27 -10.13
N ALA A 221 -15.90 8.41 -11.12
CA ALA A 221 -16.35 7.04 -11.06
C ALA A 221 -15.32 6.20 -10.31
N THR A 222 -15.79 5.34 -9.41
CA THR A 222 -14.94 4.30 -8.83
C THR A 222 -14.97 3.08 -9.75
N VAL A 223 -13.81 2.57 -10.12
CA VAL A 223 -13.68 1.38 -10.97
C VAL A 223 -13.02 0.27 -10.16
N VAL A 224 -13.77 -0.78 -9.86
CA VAL A 224 -13.29 -2.01 -9.23
C VAL A 224 -12.84 -2.96 -10.35
N LEU A 225 -11.56 -2.94 -10.68
CA LEU A 225 -10.99 -3.85 -11.67
C LEU A 225 -10.78 -5.23 -11.06
N VAL A 226 -11.32 -6.26 -11.72
CA VAL A 226 -11.17 -7.66 -11.32
C VAL A 226 -10.36 -8.37 -12.39
N ARG A 227 -9.18 -8.89 -12.05
CA ARG A 227 -8.46 -9.78 -12.99
C ARG A 227 -9.24 -11.08 -13.11
N HIS A 228 -9.43 -11.60 -14.32
CA HIS A 228 -10.03 -12.92 -14.49
C HIS A 228 -9.29 -14.01 -13.67
N GLY A 229 -10.01 -15.07 -13.29
CA GLY A 229 -9.41 -16.25 -12.67
C GLY A 229 -8.46 -17.00 -13.61
N VAL A 230 -7.73 -17.98 -13.10
CA VAL A 230 -6.79 -18.76 -13.94
C VAL A 230 -7.49 -19.51 -15.08
N THR A 231 -6.73 -19.72 -16.16
CA THR A 231 -7.07 -20.56 -17.30
C THR A 231 -5.97 -21.61 -17.47
N GLU A 232 -6.15 -22.61 -18.34
CA GLU A 232 -5.09 -23.60 -18.62
C GLU A 232 -3.78 -22.94 -19.10
N LEU A 233 -3.87 -21.86 -19.89
CA LEU A 233 -2.69 -21.10 -20.32
C LEU A 233 -2.03 -20.34 -19.16
N THR A 234 -2.82 -19.85 -18.21
CA THR A 234 -2.28 -19.20 -17.00
C THR A 234 -1.54 -20.21 -16.12
N GLU A 235 -2.10 -21.40 -15.94
CA GLU A 235 -1.54 -22.48 -15.13
C GLU A 235 -0.24 -23.02 -15.72
N THR A 236 -0.12 -23.01 -17.05
CA THR A 236 1.08 -23.45 -17.79
C THR A 236 2.06 -22.32 -18.11
N GLY A 237 1.82 -21.10 -17.64
CA GLY A 237 2.72 -19.96 -17.84
C GLY A 237 2.84 -19.49 -19.29
N ARG A 238 1.80 -19.72 -20.11
CA ARG A 238 1.74 -19.33 -21.52
C ARG A 238 1.10 -17.95 -21.68
N TYR A 239 1.57 -17.18 -22.64
CA TYR A 239 0.99 -15.89 -23.02
C TYR A 239 -0.41 -16.12 -23.63
N SER A 240 -1.36 -15.27 -23.25
CA SER A 240 -2.76 -15.39 -23.69
C SER A 240 -3.35 -14.01 -23.98
N GLY A 241 -3.19 -13.60 -25.22
CA GLY A 241 -3.47 -12.26 -25.69
C GLY A 241 -4.88 -12.06 -26.23
N GLY A 242 -5.17 -10.82 -26.60
CA GLY A 242 -6.46 -10.34 -27.08
C GLY A 242 -6.89 -10.80 -28.48
N ASP A 243 -6.03 -11.54 -29.19
CA ASP A 243 -6.24 -11.87 -30.61
C ASP A 243 -7.27 -13.00 -30.83
N THR A 244 -7.55 -13.78 -29.77
CA THR A 244 -8.60 -14.81 -29.80
C THR A 244 -9.56 -14.65 -28.60
N PRO A 245 -10.84 -15.05 -28.73
CA PRO A 245 -11.80 -14.90 -27.63
C PRO A 245 -11.46 -15.73 -26.39
N GLY A 246 -10.84 -16.91 -26.58
CA GLY A 246 -10.53 -17.86 -25.51
C GLY A 246 -9.24 -17.55 -24.73
N PRO A 247 -8.81 -18.45 -23.84
CA PRO A 247 -9.53 -19.62 -23.35
C PRO A 247 -10.60 -19.28 -22.29
N ALA A 248 -11.40 -20.27 -21.90
CA ALA A 248 -12.30 -20.22 -20.74
C ALA A 248 -11.51 -20.36 -19.42
N LEU A 249 -12.17 -20.06 -18.29
CA LEU A 249 -11.60 -20.32 -16.97
C LEU A 249 -11.44 -21.83 -16.73
N SER A 250 -10.39 -22.20 -15.99
CA SER A 250 -10.27 -23.57 -15.46
C SER A 250 -11.29 -23.78 -14.32
N ALA A 251 -11.38 -25.01 -13.78
CA ALA A 251 -12.19 -25.26 -12.59
C ALA A 251 -11.74 -24.39 -11.40
N GLN A 252 -10.42 -24.25 -11.21
CA GLN A 252 -9.83 -23.36 -10.22
C GLN A 252 -10.16 -21.89 -10.53
N GLY A 253 -10.07 -21.48 -11.80
CA GLY A 253 -10.41 -20.13 -12.24
C GLY A 253 -11.86 -19.74 -11.94
N ARG A 254 -12.81 -20.68 -12.10
CA ARG A 254 -14.22 -20.46 -11.75
C ARG A 254 -14.42 -20.30 -10.23
N ALA A 255 -13.73 -21.10 -9.41
CA ALA A 255 -13.78 -20.96 -7.96
C ALA A 255 -13.17 -19.62 -7.49
N GLN A 256 -12.06 -19.21 -8.12
CA GLN A 256 -11.44 -17.90 -7.94
C GLN A 256 -12.40 -16.76 -8.31
N ALA A 257 -13.05 -16.83 -9.47
CA ALA A 257 -14.03 -15.83 -9.91
C ALA A 257 -15.22 -15.71 -8.94
N ALA A 258 -15.69 -16.83 -8.37
CA ALA A 258 -16.73 -16.82 -7.35
C ALA A 258 -16.29 -16.10 -6.07
N ARG A 259 -15.06 -16.33 -5.59
CA ARG A 259 -14.51 -15.60 -4.43
C ARG A 259 -14.36 -14.11 -4.71
N ALA A 260 -13.85 -13.74 -5.88
CA ALA A 260 -13.78 -12.34 -6.29
C ALA A 260 -15.18 -11.70 -6.31
N ALA A 261 -16.20 -12.40 -6.81
CA ALA A 261 -17.58 -11.92 -6.79
C ALA A 261 -18.13 -11.69 -5.38
N MET A 262 -17.77 -12.54 -4.40
CA MET A 262 -18.13 -12.33 -3.00
C MET A 262 -17.42 -11.08 -2.43
N LEU A 263 -16.13 -10.91 -2.67
CA LEU A 263 -15.40 -9.72 -2.21
C LEU A 263 -15.94 -8.43 -2.84
N VAL A 264 -16.29 -8.47 -4.13
CA VAL A 264 -16.91 -7.33 -4.82
C VAL A 264 -18.26 -6.97 -4.19
N GLY A 265 -19.09 -7.95 -3.80
CA GLY A 265 -20.37 -7.72 -3.13
C GLY A 265 -20.25 -7.06 -1.76
N ARG A 266 -19.06 -7.09 -1.16
CA ARG A 266 -18.74 -6.46 0.12
C ARG A 266 -18.26 -5.01 -0.02
N VAL A 267 -17.81 -4.60 -1.22
CA VAL A 267 -17.31 -3.24 -1.49
C VAL A 267 -18.41 -2.21 -1.25
N GLY A 268 -18.12 -1.23 -0.39
CA GLY A 268 -19.09 -0.20 0.00
C GLY A 268 -20.15 -0.67 0.99
N VAL A 269 -20.07 -1.93 1.45
CA VAL A 269 -20.95 -2.51 2.48
C VAL A 269 -20.20 -2.62 3.80
N ASP A 270 -19.15 -3.44 3.83
CA ASP A 270 -18.33 -3.67 5.03
C ASP A 270 -16.81 -3.62 4.75
N VAL A 271 -16.39 -3.58 3.47
CA VAL A 271 -15.01 -3.29 3.06
C VAL A 271 -15.00 -2.06 2.16
N TRP A 272 -14.03 -1.17 2.37
CA TRP A 272 -13.95 0.15 1.71
C TRP A 272 -15.31 0.88 1.76
N THR A 273 -15.81 1.09 2.98
CA THR A 273 -17.13 1.70 3.25
C THR A 273 -17.23 3.16 2.79
N ASP A 274 -16.11 3.77 2.41
CA ASP A 274 -16.03 5.09 1.78
C ASP A 274 -16.25 5.07 0.26
N VAL A 275 -16.35 3.87 -0.35
CA VAL A 275 -16.68 3.66 -1.76
C VAL A 275 -18.17 3.32 -1.90
N PRO A 276 -18.92 3.94 -2.85
CA PRO A 276 -20.30 3.53 -3.11
C PRO A 276 -20.42 2.07 -3.54
N VAL A 277 -21.54 1.42 -3.23
CA VAL A 277 -21.78 0.04 -3.68
C VAL A 277 -21.75 -0.07 -5.22
N PRO A 278 -21.25 -1.18 -5.80
CA PRO A 278 -21.26 -1.38 -7.24
C PRO A 278 -22.67 -1.30 -7.86
N THR A 279 -22.80 -0.56 -8.97
CA THR A 279 -24.08 -0.37 -9.68
C THR A 279 -24.02 -0.75 -11.17
N ALA A 280 -22.84 -1.07 -11.69
CA ALA A 280 -22.66 -1.55 -13.06
C ALA A 280 -21.54 -2.57 -13.16
N VAL A 281 -21.64 -3.49 -14.13
CA VAL A 281 -20.59 -4.46 -14.46
C VAL A 281 -20.24 -4.34 -15.94
N VAL A 282 -18.96 -4.08 -16.19
CA VAL A 282 -18.33 -4.07 -17.52
C VAL A 282 -17.35 -5.23 -17.59
N ALA A 283 -17.24 -5.87 -18.75
CA ALA A 283 -16.26 -6.91 -18.97
C ALA A 283 -15.56 -6.72 -20.33
N SER A 284 -14.28 -7.10 -20.36
CA SER A 284 -13.56 -7.34 -21.60
C SER A 284 -14.27 -8.38 -22.48
N PRO A 285 -14.22 -8.31 -23.82
CA PRO A 285 -14.90 -9.27 -24.70
C PRO A 285 -14.40 -10.72 -24.61
N MET A 286 -13.25 -10.95 -23.96
CA MET A 286 -12.63 -12.26 -23.86
C MET A 286 -13.39 -13.18 -22.90
N VAL A 287 -13.53 -14.46 -23.27
CA VAL A 287 -14.36 -15.48 -22.58
C VAL A 287 -14.04 -15.56 -21.08
N ARG A 288 -12.77 -15.68 -20.69
CA ARG A 288 -12.35 -15.71 -19.27
C ARG A 288 -12.77 -14.47 -18.45
N ALA A 289 -12.78 -13.30 -19.08
CA ALA A 289 -13.20 -12.07 -18.43
C ALA A 289 -14.73 -11.97 -18.40
N GLN A 290 -15.42 -12.41 -19.45
CA GLN A 290 -16.88 -12.55 -19.48
C GLN A 290 -17.38 -13.54 -18.42
N GLU A 291 -16.73 -14.68 -18.24
CA GLU A 291 -17.09 -15.66 -17.19
C GLU A 291 -16.90 -15.07 -15.78
N THR A 292 -15.81 -14.32 -15.57
CA THR A 292 -15.55 -13.62 -14.32
C THR A 292 -16.58 -12.51 -14.07
N GLY A 293 -16.85 -11.69 -15.09
CA GLY A 293 -17.86 -10.64 -15.07
C GLY A 293 -19.25 -11.20 -14.80
N ALA A 294 -19.60 -12.35 -15.38
CA ALA A 294 -20.87 -13.03 -15.16
C ALA A 294 -21.01 -13.54 -13.71
N ALA A 295 -19.91 -14.02 -13.09
CA ALA A 295 -19.94 -14.40 -11.68
C ALA A 295 -20.23 -13.20 -10.76
N VAL A 296 -19.56 -12.06 -11.02
CA VAL A 296 -19.81 -10.80 -10.31
C VAL A 296 -21.24 -10.32 -10.53
N ALA A 297 -21.68 -10.24 -11.79
CA ALA A 297 -23.00 -9.79 -12.18
C ALA A 297 -24.12 -10.58 -11.51
N ARG A 298 -23.99 -11.92 -11.43
CA ARG A 298 -24.95 -12.77 -10.71
C ARG A 298 -25.00 -12.46 -9.22
N SER A 299 -23.86 -12.21 -8.58
CA SER A 299 -23.77 -11.85 -7.15
C SER A 299 -24.46 -10.51 -6.86
N LEU A 300 -24.37 -9.56 -7.78
CA LEU A 300 -24.92 -8.21 -7.64
C LEU A 300 -26.34 -8.04 -8.21
N GLY A 301 -26.85 -9.02 -8.97
CA GLY A 301 -28.11 -8.89 -9.69
C GLY A 301 -28.07 -7.87 -10.85
N LEU A 302 -26.90 -7.68 -11.47
CA LEU A 302 -26.66 -6.68 -12.52
C LEU A 302 -26.39 -7.34 -13.89
N PRO A 303 -26.63 -6.64 -15.02
CA PRO A 303 -26.19 -7.11 -16.33
C PRO A 303 -24.69 -6.89 -16.55
N VAL A 304 -24.09 -7.67 -17.46
CA VAL A 304 -22.72 -7.44 -17.94
C VAL A 304 -22.77 -6.69 -19.26
N VAL A 305 -22.03 -5.58 -19.36
CA VAL A 305 -21.79 -4.87 -20.62
C VAL A 305 -20.39 -5.19 -21.13
N SER A 306 -20.27 -5.66 -22.38
CA SER A 306 -18.97 -5.88 -23.01
C SER A 306 -18.37 -4.58 -23.54
N ASP A 307 -17.06 -4.38 -23.38
CA ASP A 307 -16.33 -3.24 -23.94
C ASP A 307 -14.95 -3.64 -24.46
N ASP A 308 -14.78 -3.54 -25.78
CA ASP A 308 -13.58 -3.98 -26.51
C ASP A 308 -12.32 -3.21 -26.11
N ARG A 309 -12.45 -2.00 -25.57
CA ARG A 309 -11.31 -1.20 -25.10
C ARG A 309 -10.56 -1.88 -23.95
N PHE A 310 -11.18 -2.85 -23.29
CA PHE A 310 -10.60 -3.62 -22.20
C PHE A 310 -10.19 -5.05 -22.60
N GLY A 311 -10.05 -5.37 -23.89
CA GLY A 311 -9.38 -6.60 -24.36
C GLY A 311 -8.01 -6.82 -23.71
N GLU A 312 -7.47 -8.04 -23.62
CA GLU A 312 -6.06 -8.21 -23.20
C GLU A 312 -5.11 -7.65 -24.27
N CYS A 313 -3.86 -7.37 -23.89
CA CYS A 313 -2.79 -7.09 -24.84
C CYS A 313 -2.77 -8.15 -25.95
N ARG A 314 -2.66 -7.71 -27.20
CA ARG A 314 -2.39 -8.59 -28.34
C ARG A 314 -0.92 -8.99 -28.31
N PHE A 315 -0.63 -10.27 -28.19
CA PHE A 315 0.75 -10.77 -28.14
C PHE A 315 1.22 -11.28 -29.50
N GLY A 316 0.35 -11.34 -30.51
CA GLY A 316 0.72 -11.72 -31.86
C GLY A 316 1.40 -13.09 -31.89
N GLN A 317 2.60 -13.17 -32.45
CA GLN A 317 3.34 -14.44 -32.58
C GLN A 317 3.78 -15.05 -31.23
N TRP A 318 3.68 -14.32 -30.12
CA TRP A 318 3.97 -14.86 -28.78
C TRP A 318 2.77 -15.59 -28.16
N ASP A 319 1.57 -15.50 -28.74
CA ASP A 319 0.39 -16.15 -28.18
C ASP A 319 0.54 -17.66 -28.08
N GLY A 320 0.14 -18.19 -26.92
CA GLY A 320 0.25 -19.61 -26.60
C GLY A 320 1.67 -20.06 -26.25
N LEU A 321 2.70 -19.20 -26.34
CA LEU A 321 4.07 -19.55 -25.99
C LEU A 321 4.39 -19.26 -24.51
N THR A 322 5.28 -20.05 -23.94
CA THR A 322 5.92 -19.79 -22.65
C THR A 322 7.08 -18.81 -22.82
N VAL A 323 7.53 -18.17 -21.73
CA VAL A 323 8.69 -17.26 -21.79
C VAL A 323 9.94 -17.94 -22.39
N PRO A 324 10.34 -19.18 -22.02
CA PRO A 324 11.48 -19.83 -22.64
C PRO A 324 11.32 -20.07 -24.15
N GLU A 325 10.12 -20.42 -24.63
CA GLU A 325 9.84 -20.58 -26.06
C GLU A 325 9.93 -19.23 -26.80
N ILE A 326 9.45 -18.15 -26.19
CA ILE A 326 9.58 -16.79 -26.74
C ILE A 326 11.05 -16.39 -26.80
N GLU A 327 11.79 -16.55 -25.71
CA GLU A 327 13.21 -16.19 -25.65
C GLU A 327 14.08 -17.01 -26.60
N ALA A 328 13.68 -18.25 -26.93
CA ALA A 328 14.34 -19.04 -27.97
C ALA A 328 14.13 -18.47 -29.38
N GLY A 329 12.96 -17.88 -29.67
CA GLY A 329 12.64 -17.26 -30.97
C GLY A 329 13.05 -15.79 -31.08
N TRP A 330 12.99 -15.04 -29.97
CA TRP A 330 13.22 -13.60 -29.88
C TRP A 330 14.03 -13.25 -28.62
N PRO A 331 15.33 -13.58 -28.57
CA PRO A 331 16.15 -13.36 -27.38
C PRO A 331 16.14 -11.91 -26.89
N GLY A 332 15.88 -11.73 -25.59
CA GLY A 332 15.86 -10.44 -24.89
C GLY A 332 14.57 -9.63 -25.06
N GLN A 333 13.72 -9.95 -26.04
CA GLN A 333 12.58 -9.11 -26.38
C GLN A 333 11.49 -9.11 -25.31
N VAL A 334 11.36 -10.16 -24.48
CA VAL A 334 10.36 -10.17 -23.40
C VAL A 334 10.67 -9.07 -22.38
N LEU A 335 11.94 -8.92 -22.01
CA LEU A 335 12.37 -7.86 -21.10
C LEU A 335 12.18 -6.48 -21.72
N ASP A 336 12.59 -6.31 -22.99
CA ASP A 336 12.42 -5.05 -23.71
C ASP A 336 10.95 -4.65 -23.81
N TRP A 337 10.06 -5.59 -24.16
CA TRP A 337 8.62 -5.34 -24.19
C TRP A 337 8.06 -4.98 -22.80
N ALA A 338 8.51 -5.68 -21.75
CA ALA A 338 8.02 -5.44 -20.40
C ALA A 338 8.50 -4.11 -19.81
N THR A 339 9.61 -3.55 -20.29
CA THR A 339 10.30 -2.39 -19.69
C THR A 339 10.39 -1.16 -20.60
N THR A 340 10.06 -1.30 -21.89
CA THR A 340 10.09 -0.20 -22.87
C THR A 340 8.70 0.02 -23.47
N ALA A 341 8.21 1.26 -23.40
CA ALA A 341 6.82 1.61 -23.71
C ALA A 341 6.35 1.23 -25.12
N ASP A 342 7.24 1.29 -26.11
CA ASP A 342 6.93 1.25 -27.54
C ASP A 342 7.34 -0.06 -28.24
N VAL A 343 8.00 -0.97 -27.53
CA VAL A 343 8.37 -2.30 -28.06
C VAL A 343 7.11 -3.14 -28.22
N ARG A 344 7.03 -3.89 -29.32
CA ARG A 344 5.88 -4.74 -29.68
C ARG A 344 6.36 -6.18 -29.90
N PRO A 345 5.61 -7.19 -29.44
CA PRO A 345 5.74 -8.54 -29.97
C PRO A 345 5.47 -8.50 -31.48
N PRO A 346 6.01 -9.42 -32.29
CA PRO A 346 5.69 -9.47 -33.72
C PRO A 346 4.18 -9.65 -33.95
N GLY A 347 3.55 -8.65 -34.56
CA GLY A 347 2.10 -8.60 -34.77
C GLY A 347 1.27 -8.21 -33.53
N GLY A 348 1.90 -7.79 -32.43
CA GLY A 348 1.24 -7.45 -31.17
C GLY A 348 1.16 -5.96 -30.84
N GLU A 349 0.69 -5.68 -29.62
CA GLU A 349 0.57 -4.35 -29.02
C GLU A 349 1.79 -4.03 -28.12
N SER A 350 2.17 -2.75 -28.09
CA SER A 350 3.07 -2.22 -27.07
C SER A 350 2.28 -1.83 -25.81
N LEU A 351 2.99 -1.59 -24.70
CA LEU A 351 2.38 -1.05 -23.49
C LEU A 351 1.70 0.30 -23.77
N ARG A 352 2.26 1.14 -24.66
CA ARG A 352 1.64 2.41 -25.06
C ARG A 352 0.30 2.22 -25.77
N ASP A 353 0.17 1.22 -26.66
CA ASP A 353 -1.09 0.97 -27.38
C ASP A 353 -2.21 0.56 -26.42
N VAL A 354 -1.89 -0.41 -25.55
CA VAL A 354 -2.82 -0.89 -24.51
C VAL A 354 -3.22 0.29 -23.63
N GLY A 355 -2.24 1.08 -23.20
CA GLY A 355 -2.45 2.32 -22.46
C GLY A 355 -3.44 3.27 -23.12
N ALA A 356 -3.25 3.56 -24.41
CA ALA A 356 -4.10 4.48 -25.14
C ALA A 356 -5.57 4.02 -25.20
N ARG A 357 -5.84 2.72 -25.41
CA ARG A 357 -7.22 2.22 -25.42
C ARG A 357 -7.82 2.14 -24.02
N VAL A 358 -7.05 1.73 -23.02
CA VAL A 358 -7.50 1.67 -21.61
C VAL A 358 -7.82 3.07 -21.10
N ALA A 359 -7.01 4.09 -21.43
CA ALA A 359 -7.31 5.48 -21.08
C ALA A 359 -8.66 5.95 -21.67
N ARG A 360 -8.93 5.65 -22.95
CA ARG A 360 -10.22 5.96 -23.57
C ARG A 360 -11.38 5.23 -22.90
N GLY A 361 -11.17 3.97 -22.50
CA GLY A 361 -12.17 3.18 -21.78
C GLY A 361 -12.50 3.79 -20.41
N LEU A 362 -11.46 4.07 -19.62
CA LEU A 362 -11.62 4.65 -18.27
C LEU A 362 -12.24 6.05 -18.30
N ARG A 363 -11.89 6.91 -19.26
CA ARG A 363 -12.57 8.21 -19.42
C ARG A 363 -14.07 8.04 -19.69
N ALA A 364 -14.44 7.15 -20.61
CA ALA A 364 -15.84 6.91 -20.91
C ALA A 364 -16.62 6.33 -19.72
N VAL A 365 -15.98 5.47 -18.92
CA VAL A 365 -16.57 5.00 -17.65
C VAL A 365 -16.76 6.16 -16.68
N ALA A 366 -15.73 7.00 -16.49
CA ALA A 366 -15.78 8.17 -15.62
C ALA A 366 -16.86 9.18 -16.03
N GLU A 367 -16.99 9.47 -17.32
CA GLU A 367 -18.00 10.38 -17.87
C GLU A 367 -19.42 9.86 -17.64
N ARG A 368 -19.64 8.55 -17.82
CA ARG A 368 -20.96 7.91 -17.75
C ARG A 368 -21.42 7.59 -16.33
N HIS A 369 -20.49 7.28 -15.42
CA HIS A 369 -20.75 6.73 -14.10
C HIS A 369 -20.24 7.63 -12.96
N GLN A 370 -20.37 8.95 -13.13
CA GLN A 370 -19.96 9.92 -12.12
C GLN A 370 -20.63 9.63 -10.76
N GLY A 371 -19.83 9.57 -9.70
CA GLY A 371 -20.28 9.28 -8.33
C GLY A 371 -20.71 7.83 -8.09
N ALA A 372 -20.58 6.95 -9.08
CA ALA A 372 -20.97 5.55 -8.99
C ALA A 372 -19.77 4.61 -9.04
N THR A 373 -19.98 3.37 -8.59
CA THR A 373 -18.99 2.30 -8.65
C THR A 373 -19.31 1.33 -9.77
N VAL A 374 -18.32 1.07 -10.64
CA VAL A 374 -18.38 0.15 -11.78
C VAL A 374 -17.38 -0.97 -11.56
N VAL A 375 -17.81 -2.23 -11.70
CA VAL A 375 -16.90 -3.37 -11.71
C VAL A 375 -16.42 -3.61 -13.13
N LEU A 376 -15.11 -3.77 -13.33
CA LEU A 376 -14.50 -4.04 -14.62
C LEU A 376 -13.76 -5.39 -14.59
N ALA A 377 -14.33 -6.44 -15.17
CA ALA A 377 -13.65 -7.72 -15.33
C ALA A 377 -12.68 -7.67 -16.53
N ALA A 378 -11.39 -7.77 -16.25
CA ALA A 378 -10.31 -7.52 -17.21
C ALA A 378 -9.09 -8.42 -16.98
N HIS A 379 -7.93 -7.96 -17.46
CA HIS A 379 -6.73 -8.76 -17.63
C HIS A 379 -5.49 -8.10 -17.04
N THR A 380 -4.37 -8.82 -16.99
CA THR A 380 -3.21 -8.35 -16.26
C THR A 380 -2.58 -7.11 -16.89
N VAL A 381 -2.44 -7.04 -18.23
CA VAL A 381 -1.81 -5.87 -18.86
C VAL A 381 -2.76 -4.67 -18.81
N VAL A 382 -4.06 -4.90 -18.98
CA VAL A 382 -5.11 -3.87 -18.85
C VAL A 382 -5.13 -3.24 -17.46
N ILE A 383 -5.09 -4.05 -16.40
CA ILE A 383 -5.14 -3.55 -15.02
C ILE A 383 -3.84 -2.82 -14.67
N ARG A 384 -2.69 -3.34 -15.12
CA ARG A 384 -1.40 -2.64 -15.00
C ARG A 384 -1.42 -1.27 -15.70
N ALA A 385 -1.99 -1.21 -16.90
CA ALA A 385 -2.17 0.05 -17.62
C ALA A 385 -3.09 1.02 -16.85
N ALA A 386 -4.21 0.54 -16.31
CA ALA A 386 -5.09 1.37 -15.48
C ALA A 386 -4.37 1.93 -14.25
N VAL A 387 -3.63 1.08 -13.51
CA VAL A 387 -2.82 1.49 -12.35
C VAL A 387 -1.76 2.49 -12.76
N GLY A 388 -1.05 2.24 -13.85
CA GLY A 388 0.01 3.11 -14.34
C GLY A 388 -0.48 4.46 -14.84
N LEU A 389 -1.59 4.50 -15.56
CA LEU A 389 -2.21 5.73 -16.06
C LEU A 389 -2.72 6.60 -14.91
N VAL A 390 -3.45 6.01 -13.95
CA VAL A 390 -3.98 6.73 -12.78
C VAL A 390 -2.86 7.15 -11.84
N GLY A 391 -1.90 6.24 -11.58
CA GLY A 391 -0.73 6.47 -10.74
C GLY A 391 0.41 7.26 -11.40
N ARG A 392 0.22 7.75 -12.63
CA ARG A 392 1.21 8.56 -13.38
C ARG A 392 2.57 7.90 -13.59
N LEU A 393 2.58 6.57 -13.75
CA LEU A 393 3.77 5.79 -14.06
C LEU A 393 4.02 5.77 -15.57
N ALA A 394 5.28 5.91 -15.98
CA ALA A 394 5.68 5.69 -17.37
C ALA A 394 5.35 4.24 -17.80
N PRO A 395 4.92 3.99 -19.07
CA PRO A 395 4.48 2.66 -19.50
C PRO A 395 5.48 1.53 -19.26
N GLY A 396 6.77 1.80 -19.41
CA GLY A 396 7.84 0.83 -19.12
C GLY A 396 7.90 0.34 -17.66
N HIS A 397 7.21 1.00 -16.73
CA HIS A 397 7.15 0.57 -15.32
C HIS A 397 5.88 -0.21 -14.99
N TRP A 398 4.92 -0.34 -15.91
CA TRP A 398 3.63 -0.96 -15.60
C TRP A 398 3.76 -2.45 -15.27
N SER A 399 4.72 -3.14 -15.88
CA SER A 399 5.00 -4.56 -15.62
C SER A 399 5.51 -4.84 -14.21
N ALA A 400 6.06 -3.83 -13.51
CA ALA A 400 6.52 -3.97 -12.13
C ALA A 400 5.37 -4.20 -11.13
N VAL A 401 4.14 -3.84 -11.50
CA VAL A 401 2.96 -4.06 -10.66
C VAL A 401 2.48 -5.50 -10.82
N ARG A 402 2.44 -6.27 -9.74
CA ARG A 402 1.87 -7.63 -9.74
C ARG A 402 0.36 -7.56 -9.53
N ILE A 403 -0.40 -8.18 -10.43
CA ILE A 403 -1.87 -8.30 -10.34
C ILE A 403 -2.22 -9.78 -10.32
N PRO A 404 -2.44 -10.42 -9.16
CA PRO A 404 -2.77 -11.86 -9.10
C PRO A 404 -4.10 -12.21 -9.79
N PRO A 405 -4.30 -13.45 -10.28
CA PRO A 405 -5.60 -13.89 -10.80
C PRO A 405 -6.71 -13.69 -9.76
N ALA A 406 -7.90 -13.29 -10.20
CA ALA A 406 -9.04 -12.99 -9.32
C ALA A 406 -8.75 -11.99 -8.18
N SER A 407 -7.78 -11.10 -8.36
CA SER A 407 -7.54 -9.98 -7.45
C SER A 407 -8.37 -8.75 -7.83
N LEU A 408 -8.66 -7.90 -6.85
CA LEU A 408 -9.31 -6.61 -7.01
C LEU A 408 -8.28 -5.47 -6.98
N THR A 409 -8.43 -4.52 -7.90
CA THR A 409 -7.75 -3.23 -7.90
C THR A 409 -8.84 -2.17 -7.96
N ILE A 410 -8.79 -1.16 -7.09
CA ILE A 410 -9.80 -0.10 -7.02
C ILE A 410 -9.12 1.21 -7.37
N VAL A 411 -9.64 1.89 -8.39
CA VAL A 411 -9.19 3.23 -8.81
C VAL A 411 -10.38 4.17 -8.87
N ARG A 412 -10.15 5.45 -8.63
CA ARG A 412 -11.14 6.51 -8.88
C ARG A 412 -10.66 7.35 -10.05
N VAL A 413 -11.53 7.60 -11.01
CA VAL A 413 -11.20 8.35 -12.22
C VAL A 413 -12.19 9.50 -12.38
N TRP A 414 -11.66 10.71 -12.50
CA TRP A 414 -12.47 11.90 -12.77
C TRP A 414 -12.79 12.01 -14.26
N PRO A 415 -13.98 12.53 -14.62
CA PRO A 415 -14.39 12.65 -16.01
C PRO A 415 -13.56 13.70 -16.75
N ARG A 416 -13.09 14.74 -16.07
CA ARG A 416 -12.21 15.74 -16.68
C ARG A 416 -10.76 15.27 -16.67
N PRO A 417 -10.07 15.27 -17.83
CA PRO A 417 -8.65 15.02 -17.88
C PRO A 417 -7.85 16.21 -17.30
N ASP A 418 -6.55 16.02 -17.13
CA ASP A 418 -5.64 17.13 -16.82
C ASP A 418 -5.36 18.01 -18.05
N VAL A 419 -4.46 18.99 -17.85
CA VAL A 419 -4.03 19.93 -18.90
C VAL A 419 -3.37 19.26 -20.11
N ASP A 420 -2.81 18.06 -19.94
CA ASP A 420 -2.13 17.29 -20.98
C ASP A 420 -3.04 16.18 -21.56
N GLY A 421 -4.32 16.13 -21.18
CA GLY A 421 -5.27 15.10 -21.62
C GLY A 421 -5.14 13.75 -20.89
N GLY A 422 -4.31 13.67 -19.85
CA GLY A 422 -4.09 12.51 -18.99
C GLY A 422 -5.27 12.24 -18.05
N LEU A 423 -5.38 10.99 -17.58
CA LEU A 423 -6.37 10.62 -16.56
C LEU A 423 -6.04 11.31 -15.24
N VAL A 424 -7.05 11.89 -14.60
CA VAL A 424 -6.94 12.35 -13.22
C VAL A 424 -7.65 11.33 -12.34
N GLY A 425 -6.96 10.85 -11.31
CA GLY A 425 -7.47 9.79 -10.47
C GLY A 425 -6.58 9.50 -9.28
N ASP A 426 -7.05 8.58 -8.46
CA ASP A 426 -6.28 8.00 -7.37
C ASP A 426 -6.45 6.48 -7.31
N LEU A 427 -5.49 5.83 -6.66
CA LEU A 427 -5.44 4.39 -6.45
C LEU A 427 -5.87 4.11 -5.01
N THR A 428 -6.96 3.38 -4.83
CA THR A 428 -7.46 2.96 -3.51
C THR A 428 -6.87 1.60 -3.12
N VAL A 429 -6.80 0.67 -4.07
CA VAL A 429 -6.34 -0.71 -3.85
C VAL A 429 -5.62 -1.21 -5.10
N VAL A 430 -4.55 -1.98 -4.94
CA VAL A 430 -3.87 -2.64 -6.06
C VAL A 430 -3.65 -4.12 -5.75
N GLY A 431 -4.28 -5.00 -6.52
CA GLY A 431 -4.01 -6.44 -6.49
C GLY A 431 -4.45 -7.17 -5.22
N CYS A 432 -5.51 -6.72 -4.55
CA CYS A 432 -6.05 -7.37 -3.35
C CYS A 432 -6.56 -8.79 -3.69
N PRO A 433 -5.99 -9.86 -3.11
CA PRO A 433 -6.36 -11.23 -3.44
C PRO A 433 -7.76 -11.59 -2.92
N SER A 434 -8.53 -12.34 -3.72
CA SER A 434 -9.86 -12.82 -3.32
C SER A 434 -9.82 -14.02 -2.37
N GLU A 435 -8.65 -14.57 -2.08
CA GLU A 435 -8.47 -15.58 -1.04
C GLU A 435 -8.73 -15.05 0.39
N LEU A 436 -8.77 -13.74 0.59
CA LEU A 436 -9.01 -13.10 1.89
C LEU A 436 -10.48 -13.15 2.36
N VAL A 437 -11.37 -13.79 1.60
CA VAL A 437 -12.82 -13.90 1.89
C VAL A 437 -13.13 -15.16 2.74
N ALA A 438 -12.13 -15.72 3.42
CA ALA A 438 -12.31 -16.91 4.27
C ALA A 438 -13.04 -16.59 5.58
#